data_AF-A0A6V7VJ85-F1
#
_entry.id   AF-A0A6V7VJ85-F1
#
_cell.length_a   1.000
_cell.length_b   1.000
_cell.length_c   1.000
_cell.angle_alpha   90.00
_cell.angle_beta   90.00
_cell.angle_gamma   90.00
#
_symmetry.space_group_name_H-M   'P 1'
#
loop_
_entity.id
_entity.type
_entity.pdbx_description
1 polymer ?
#
loop_
_entity_poly.entity_id
_entity_poly.type
_entity_poly.pdbx_seq_one_letter_code
_entity_poly.pdbx_strand_id
1 'polypeptide(L)'
;MKRNSFVLRCLTTTCQRPPENYIEAIAKFIVHIEKRRKEVSFSELMAMDETAVWFDDPGGRCVDTRGVKDVTVRTTGHEKMRITVCP
;
A
#
# COMPACT_ATOMS: atom_id res chain seq x y z
N MET A 1 -1.26 -18.11 22.56
CA MET A 1 -1.83 -19.46 22.36
C MET A 1 -0.83 -20.53 22.84
N LYS A 2 -0.59 -20.64 24.16
CA LYS A 2 0.48 -21.50 24.72
C LYS A 2 0.20 -23.01 24.65
N ARG A 3 -1.08 -23.40 24.62
CA ARG A 3 -1.48 -24.81 24.78
C ARG A 3 -1.25 -25.67 23.52
N ASN A 4 -1.27 -25.07 22.34
CA ASN A 4 -1.26 -25.79 21.05
C ASN A 4 -0.20 -25.24 20.05
N SER A 5 0.83 -24.53 20.54
CA SER A 5 1.93 -24.02 19.70
C SER A 5 1.51 -23.21 18.46
N PHE A 6 0.39 -22.48 18.51
CA PHE A 6 -0.02 -21.58 17.43
C PHE A 6 0.60 -20.18 17.58
N VAL A 7 0.90 -19.55 16.46
CA VAL A 7 1.41 -18.19 16.37
C VAL A 7 0.59 -17.37 15.38
N LEU A 8 0.43 -16.08 15.68
CA LEU A 8 -0.13 -15.12 14.74
C LEU A 8 0.99 -14.67 13.79
N ARG A 9 0.74 -14.74 12.49
CA ARG A 9 1.69 -14.31 11.45
C ARG A 9 1.03 -13.20 10.63
N CYS A 10 1.82 -12.20 10.24
CA CYS A 10 1.38 -11.08 9.41
C CYS A 10 2.17 -11.09 8.09
N LEU A 11 1.49 -10.82 6.98
CA LEU A 11 2.18 -10.61 5.70
C LEU A 11 3.13 -9.41 5.83
N THR A 12 4.36 -9.57 5.33
CA THR A 12 5.33 -8.48 5.24
C THR A 12 5.44 -8.03 3.80
N THR A 13 5.11 -6.78 3.52
CA THR A 13 5.34 -6.17 2.21
C THR A 13 6.75 -5.57 2.15
N THR A 14 7.44 -5.82 1.05
CA THR A 14 8.72 -5.18 0.76
C THR A 14 8.46 -3.83 0.09
N CYS A 15 8.84 -2.73 0.75
CA CYS A 15 8.78 -1.41 0.15
C CYS A 15 9.81 -1.27 -0.98
N GLN A 16 9.48 -0.48 -2.00
CA GLN A 16 10.46 -0.07 -3.01
C GLN A 16 11.48 0.88 -2.39
N ARG A 17 12.75 0.74 -2.76
CA ARG A 17 13.80 1.67 -2.33
C ARG A 17 13.70 2.97 -3.13
N PRO A 18 13.74 4.13 -2.49
CA PRO A 18 13.78 5.40 -3.22
C PRO A 18 15.09 5.52 -4.01
N PRO A 19 15.08 6.23 -5.15
CA PRO A 19 16.28 6.53 -5.90
C PRO A 19 17.21 7.48 -5.11
N GLU A 20 18.51 7.48 -5.43
CA GLU A 20 19.53 8.24 -4.68
C GLU A 20 19.23 9.75 -4.62
N ASN A 21 18.62 10.31 -5.67
CA ASN A 21 18.29 11.73 -5.79
C ASN A 21 16.89 12.10 -5.26
N TYR A 22 16.19 11.20 -4.57
CA TYR A 22 14.81 11.40 -4.11
C TYR A 22 14.62 12.66 -3.26
N ILE A 23 15.54 12.90 -2.31
CA ILE A 23 15.46 14.04 -1.38
C ILE A 23 15.60 15.37 -2.13
N GLU A 24 16.56 15.45 -3.06
CA GLU A 24 16.78 16.66 -3.85
C GLU A 24 15.59 16.97 -4.77
N ALA A 25 15.00 15.94 -5.37
CA ALA A 25 13.83 16.08 -6.22
C ALA A 25 12.62 16.64 -5.44
N ILE A 26 12.38 16.14 -4.22
CA ILE A 26 11.33 16.65 -3.34
C ILE A 26 11.58 18.10 -2.97
N ALA A 27 12.80 18.44 -2.56
CA ALA A 27 13.14 19.82 -2.17
C ALA A 27 12.91 20.80 -3.33
N LYS A 28 13.34 20.43 -4.55
CA LYS A 28 13.10 21.22 -5.76
C LYS A 28 11.61 21.37 -6.07
N PHE A 29 10.83 20.30 -5.91
CA PHE A 29 9.38 20.32 -6.15
C PHE A 29 8.64 21.22 -5.16
N ILE A 30 8.94 21.13 -3.86
CA ILE A 30 8.32 21.99 -2.84
C ILE A 30 8.59 23.48 -3.13
N VAL A 31 9.85 23.84 -3.42
CA VAL A 31 10.23 25.22 -3.77
C VAL A 31 9.50 25.69 -5.03
N HIS A 32 9.30 24.81 -6.01
CA HIS A 32 8.56 25.12 -7.23
C HIS A 32 7.07 25.43 -6.94
N ILE A 33 6.40 24.58 -6.15
CA ILE A 33 4.98 24.76 -5.79
C ILE A 33 4.77 26.05 -4.99
N GLU A 34 5.67 26.38 -4.05
CA GLU A 34 5.59 27.61 -3.26
C GLU A 34 5.72 28.87 -4.12
N LYS A 35 6.55 28.84 -5.18
CA LYS A 35 6.60 29.93 -6.15
C LYS A 35 5.28 30.02 -6.93
N ARG A 36 4.76 28.89 -7.39
CA ARG A 36 3.54 28.82 -8.20
C ARG A 36 2.29 29.26 -7.45
N ARG A 37 2.23 29.02 -6.13
CA ARG A 37 1.13 29.44 -5.25
C ARG A 37 0.93 30.96 -5.19
N LYS A 38 1.97 31.74 -5.48
CA LYS A 38 1.90 33.21 -5.53
C LYS A 38 1.28 33.72 -6.82
N GLU A 39 1.26 32.90 -7.87
CA GLU A 39 0.82 33.27 -9.23
C GLU A 39 -0.56 32.70 -9.56
N VAL A 40 -0.92 31.56 -8.98
CA VAL A 40 -2.13 30.82 -9.32
C VAL A 40 -2.83 30.31 -8.06
N SER A 41 -4.15 30.46 -8.02
CA SER A 41 -5.00 29.85 -7.00
C SER A 41 -5.13 28.35 -7.26
N PHE A 42 -4.92 27.54 -6.22
CA PHE A 42 -5.15 26.08 -6.27
C PHE A 42 -6.55 25.68 -5.82
N SER A 43 -7.48 26.64 -5.68
CA SER A 43 -8.86 26.39 -5.23
C SER A 43 -9.65 25.44 -6.13
N GLU A 44 -9.24 25.29 -7.39
CA GLU A 44 -9.90 24.44 -8.39
C GLU A 44 -9.08 23.18 -8.73
N LEU A 45 -8.03 22.87 -7.95
CA LEU A 45 -7.23 21.67 -8.18
C LEU A 45 -7.94 20.44 -7.62
N MET A 46 -8.26 19.49 -8.51
CA MET A 46 -8.80 18.19 -8.15
C MET A 46 -7.68 17.14 -8.18
N ALA A 47 -7.51 16.42 -7.08
CA ALA A 47 -6.62 15.28 -7.02
C ALA A 47 -7.35 14.05 -7.59
N MET A 48 -6.70 13.36 -8.51
CA MET A 48 -7.25 12.20 -9.20
C MET A 48 -6.17 11.12 -9.24
N ASP A 49 -6.50 9.91 -8.81
CA ASP A 49 -5.58 8.78 -8.83
C ASP A 49 -6.34 7.46 -9.06
N GLU A 50 -5.72 6.52 -9.75
CA GLU A 50 -6.32 5.22 -10.01
C GLU A 50 -6.06 4.27 -8.83
N THR A 51 -7.13 3.87 -8.14
CA THR A 51 -7.04 2.89 -7.06
C THR A 51 -7.65 1.56 -7.49
N ALA A 52 -6.92 0.48 -7.25
CA ALA A 52 -7.43 -0.88 -7.41
C ALA A 52 -8.40 -1.24 -6.27
N VAL A 53 -9.62 -1.64 -6.61
CA VAL A 53 -10.60 -2.22 -5.69
C VAL A 53 -10.62 -3.73 -5.93
N TRP A 54 -10.23 -4.50 -4.93
CA TRP A 54 -10.13 -5.96 -5.00
C TRP A 54 -11.45 -6.61 -4.62
N PHE A 55 -11.80 -7.69 -5.30
CA PHE A 55 -13.02 -8.46 -5.00
C PHE A 55 -12.88 -9.34 -3.75
N ASP A 56 -11.65 -9.70 -3.40
CA ASP A 56 -11.31 -10.49 -2.23
C ASP A 56 -10.15 -9.81 -1.50
N ASP A 57 -10.34 -9.49 -0.22
CA ASP A 57 -9.33 -8.88 0.65
C ASP A 57 -9.07 -9.83 1.83
N PRO A 58 -8.33 -10.92 1.62
CA PRO A 58 -8.02 -11.85 2.67
C PRO A 58 -7.17 -11.14 3.73
N GLY A 59 -7.68 -11.09 4.96
CA GLY A 59 -7.01 -10.38 6.05
C GLY A 59 -5.55 -10.78 6.20
N GLY A 60 -4.65 -9.79 6.29
CA GLY A 60 -3.20 -10.00 6.32
C GLY A 60 -2.65 -10.71 7.56
N ARG A 61 -3.53 -11.24 8.43
CA ARG A 61 -3.18 -12.00 9.64
C ARG A 61 -3.73 -13.42 9.52
N CYS A 62 -2.85 -14.40 9.72
CA CYS A 62 -3.22 -15.80 9.77
C CYS A 62 -2.73 -16.43 11.08
N VAL A 63 -3.47 -17.41 11.58
CA VAL A 63 -3.09 -18.24 12.73
C VAL A 63 -2.61 -19.57 12.19
N ASP A 64 -1.35 -19.92 12.48
CA ASP A 64 -0.77 -21.19 12.07
C ASP A 64 0.13 -21.78 13.16
N THR A 65 0.46 -23.06 13.04
CA THR A 65 1.38 -23.76 13.93
C THR A 65 2.80 -23.19 13.83
N ARG A 66 3.48 -23.15 14.97
CA ARG A 66 4.84 -22.61 15.08
C ARG A 66 5.82 -23.52 14.33
N GLY A 67 6.56 -22.95 13.37
CA GLY A 67 7.62 -23.64 12.62
C GLY A 67 7.23 -24.08 11.21
N VAL A 68 5.99 -23.82 10.77
CA VAL A 68 5.58 -24.08 9.38
C VAL A 68 6.34 -23.17 8.43
N LYS A 69 6.79 -23.75 7.32
CA LYS A 69 7.55 -23.07 6.26
C LYS A 69 6.67 -22.04 5.52
N ASP A 70 5.47 -22.45 5.14
CA ASP A 70 4.53 -21.66 4.33
C ASP A 70 3.14 -21.62 4.99
N VAL A 71 2.54 -20.44 5.09
CA VAL A 71 1.19 -20.25 5.65
C VAL A 71 0.22 -20.02 4.50
N THR A 72 -0.74 -20.93 4.30
CA THR A 72 -1.72 -20.82 3.23
C THR A 72 -2.84 -19.85 3.63
N VAL A 73 -2.92 -18.72 2.96
CA VAL A 73 -4.03 -17.76 3.12
C VAL A 73 -5.28 -18.35 2.44
N ARG A 74 -6.41 -18.36 3.15
CA ARG A 74 -7.69 -18.80 2.57
C ARG A 74 -8.32 -17.63 1.81
N THR A 75 -8.53 -17.83 0.51
CA THR A 75 -9.23 -16.89 -0.38
C THR A 75 -10.48 -17.55 -0.95
N THR A 76 -11.35 -16.76 -1.56
CA THR A 76 -12.52 -17.19 -2.34
C THR A 76 -12.17 -17.61 -3.76
N GLY A 77 -10.89 -17.58 -4.13
CA GLY A 77 -10.40 -17.88 -5.49
C GLY A 77 -10.43 -16.68 -6.44
N HIS A 78 -10.77 -15.49 -5.94
CA HIS A 78 -10.86 -14.24 -6.71
C HIS A 78 -9.85 -13.18 -6.25
N GLU A 79 -8.78 -13.57 -5.56
CA GLU A 79 -7.79 -12.64 -4.99
C GLU A 79 -7.02 -11.81 -6.01
N LYS A 80 -7.04 -12.21 -7.29
CA LYS A 80 -6.43 -11.46 -8.39
C LYS A 80 -7.43 -10.60 -9.17
N MET A 81 -8.73 -10.77 -8.92
CA MET A 81 -9.75 -9.97 -9.57
C MET A 81 -9.81 -8.60 -8.90
N ARG A 82 -9.77 -7.55 -9.72
CA ARG A 82 -9.89 -6.17 -9.29
C ARG A 82 -10.56 -5.33 -10.37
N ILE A 83 -11.24 -4.28 -9.93
CA ILE A 83 -11.62 -3.16 -10.80
C ILE A 83 -10.71 -1.98 -10.48
N THR A 84 -10.43 -1.15 -11.50
CA THR A 84 -9.74 0.11 -11.30
C THR A 84 -10.79 1.21 -11.19
N VAL A 85 -10.70 2.01 -10.13
CA VAL A 85 -11.62 3.12 -9.88
C VAL A 85 -10.81 4.41 -9.79
N CYS A 86 -11.39 5.48 -10.33
CA CYS A 86 -10.88 6.83 -10.23
C CYS A 86 -11.93 7.68 -9.51
N PRO A 87 -11.59 8.28 -8.35
CA PRO A 87 -12.47 9.18 -7.62
C PRO A 87 -12.57 10.57 -8.26
#